data_AF-A0A529HY64-F1
#
_entry.id   AF-A0A529HY64-F1
#
_cell.length_a   1.000
_cell.length_b   1.000
_cell.length_c   1.000
_cell.angle_alpha   90.00
_cell.angle_beta   90.00
_cell.angle_gamma   90.00
#
_symmetry.space_group_name_H-M   'P 1'
#
loop_
_entity.id
_entity.type
_entity.pdbx_description
1 polymer ?
#
loop_
_entity_poly.entity_id
_entity_poly.type
_entity_poly.pdbx_seq_one_letter_code
_entity_poly.pdbx_strand_id
1 'polypeptide(L)'
;MAVAQPGRVDAEWLAKVHKQLLADTSIQFDLPAFAQPQPPAWLKPLLDFLAQLGPYMIYLFWGAVISGAAIILFLIVLEVKGVAWRLPWRRARSEADTEEQW
;
A
#
# COMPACT_ATOMS: atom_id res chain seq x y z
N MET A 1 37.78 -25.88 27.95
CA MET A 1 37.21 -25.77 26.60
C MET A 1 38.36 -25.83 25.61
N ALA A 2 38.47 -26.91 24.83
CA ALA A 2 39.52 -27.05 23.82
C ALA A 2 39.03 -26.40 22.52
N VAL A 3 39.61 -25.26 22.17
CA VAL A 3 39.33 -24.55 20.91
C VAL A 3 40.09 -25.25 19.79
N ALA A 4 39.40 -25.58 18.69
CA ALA A 4 40.01 -26.25 17.54
C ALA A 4 41.13 -25.38 16.92
N GLN A 5 42.32 -25.95 16.76
CA GLN A 5 43.45 -25.32 16.08
C GLN A 5 43.36 -25.60 14.56
N PRO A 6 43.41 -24.56 13.69
CA PRO A 6 43.24 -24.76 12.26
C PRO A 6 44.47 -25.48 11.71
N GLY A 7 44.30 -26.74 11.30
CA GLY A 7 45.36 -27.56 10.70
C GLY A 7 45.38 -29.03 11.13
N ARG A 8 44.66 -29.42 12.20
CA ARG A 8 44.48 -30.83 12.61
C ARG A 8 43.06 -31.05 13.16
N VAL A 9 42.06 -30.99 12.29
CA VAL A 9 40.70 -31.34 12.69
C VAL A 9 40.55 -32.85 12.57
N ASP A 10 40.36 -33.51 13.70
CA ASP A 10 40.05 -34.94 13.75
C ASP A 10 38.64 -35.19 13.21
N ALA A 11 38.51 -36.17 12.30
CA ALA A 11 37.25 -36.49 11.65
C ALA A 11 36.20 -36.99 12.64
N GLU A 12 36.62 -37.70 13.69
CA GLU A 12 35.72 -38.18 14.74
C GLU A 12 35.17 -37.03 15.59
N TRP A 13 36.04 -36.09 15.94
CA TRP A 13 35.63 -34.86 16.62
C TRP A 13 34.65 -34.04 15.78
N LEU A 14 34.93 -33.88 14.49
CA LEU A 14 34.05 -33.15 13.58
C LEU A 14 32.68 -33.83 13.45
N ALA A 15 32.65 -35.17 13.32
CA ALA A 15 31.42 -35.95 13.28
C ALA A 15 30.61 -35.82 14.58
N LYS A 16 31.29 -35.79 15.73
CA LYS A 16 30.65 -35.60 17.05
C LYS A 16 30.03 -34.20 17.18
N VAL A 17 30.79 -33.15 16.83
CA VAL A 17 30.30 -31.77 16.86
C VAL A 17 29.16 -31.57 15.85
N HIS A 18 29.25 -32.16 14.66
CA HIS A 18 28.19 -32.12 13.66
C HIS A 18 26.90 -32.80 14.14
N LYS A 19 27.00 -33.99 14.76
CA LYS A 19 25.85 -34.64 15.39
C LYS A 19 25.25 -33.81 16.52
N GLN A 20 26.09 -33.17 17.32
CA GLN A 20 25.63 -32.32 18.42
C GLN A 20 24.93 -31.06 17.90
N LEU A 21 25.40 -30.49 16.78
CA LEU A 21 24.78 -29.34 16.12
C LEU A 21 23.41 -29.68 15.49
N LEU A 22 23.28 -30.88 14.89
CA LEU A 22 22.01 -31.36 14.34
C LEU A 22 20.98 -31.70 15.43
N ALA A 23 21.43 -32.13 16.60
CA ALA A 23 20.57 -32.45 17.74
C ALA A 23 20.20 -31.21 18.57
N ASP A 24 20.83 -30.06 18.31
CA ASP A 24 20.60 -28.84 19.06
C ASP A 24 19.31 -28.15 18.60
N THR A 25 18.23 -28.40 19.34
CA THR A 25 16.91 -27.80 19.12
C THR A 25 16.85 -26.30 19.43
N SER A 26 17.93 -25.71 19.99
CA SER A 26 18.03 -24.26 20.13
C SER A 26 18.44 -23.56 18.83
N ILE A 27 18.97 -24.31 17.86
CA ILE A 27 19.37 -23.76 16.57
C ILE A 27 18.20 -23.84 15.59
N GLN A 28 17.88 -22.69 14.99
CA GLN A 28 16.76 -22.43 14.08
C GLN A 28 16.84 -23.16 12.71
N PHE A 29 17.47 -24.33 12.63
CA PHE A 29 17.45 -25.15 11.41
C PHE A 29 16.15 -25.95 11.25
N ASP A 30 15.28 -25.93 12.25
CA ASP A 30 13.91 -26.41 12.10
C ASP A 30 13.09 -25.34 11.38
N LEU A 31 12.98 -25.44 10.05
CA LEU A 31 12.04 -24.66 9.27
C LEU A 31 10.69 -25.39 9.35
N PRO A 32 9.73 -24.94 10.17
CA PRO A 32 8.42 -25.54 10.19
C PRO A 32 7.82 -25.48 8.79
N ALA A 33 7.23 -26.60 8.35
CA ALA A 33 6.51 -26.62 7.08
C ALA A 33 5.49 -25.48 7.07
N PHE A 34 5.50 -24.68 5.99
CA PHE A 34 4.59 -23.56 5.84
C PHE A 34 3.14 -24.04 5.96
N ALA A 35 2.48 -23.66 7.04
CA ALA A 35 1.06 -23.87 7.23
C ALA A 35 0.33 -22.60 6.78
N GLN A 36 -0.55 -22.71 5.78
CA GLN A 36 -1.39 -21.58 5.38
C GLN A 36 -2.30 -21.20 6.57
N PRO A 37 -2.17 -19.97 7.10
CA PRO A 37 -3.08 -19.52 8.14
C PRO A 37 -4.48 -19.45 7.57
N GLN A 38 -5.47 -19.96 8.30
CA GLN A 38 -6.85 -19.77 7.90
C GLN A 38 -7.20 -18.28 7.98
N PRO A 39 -7.92 -17.73 6.99
CA PRO A 39 -8.33 -16.33 7.02
C PRO A 39 -9.16 -16.07 8.29
N PRO A 40 -8.93 -14.93 8.97
CA PRO A 40 -9.59 -14.63 10.23
C PRO A 40 -11.09 -14.49 10.03
N ALA A 41 -11.88 -14.90 11.03
CA ALA A 41 -13.33 -14.99 10.91
C ALA A 41 -14.03 -13.66 10.56
N TRP A 42 -13.47 -12.53 11.01
CA TRP A 42 -13.98 -11.19 10.72
C TRP A 42 -13.80 -10.78 9.25
N LEU A 43 -12.89 -11.43 8.50
CA LEU A 43 -12.60 -11.09 7.11
C LEU A 43 -13.64 -11.66 6.14
N LYS A 44 -14.24 -12.82 6.47
CA LYS A 44 -15.30 -13.44 5.67
C LYS A 44 -16.45 -12.48 5.35
N PRO A 45 -17.13 -11.85 6.33
CA PRO A 45 -18.26 -10.97 6.02
C PRO A 45 -17.86 -9.75 5.18
N LEU A 46 -16.63 -9.24 5.33
CA LEU A 46 -16.12 -8.14 4.51
C LEU A 46 -15.92 -8.57 3.05
N LEU A 47 -15.32 -9.74 2.83
CA LEU A 47 -15.09 -10.29 1.50
C LEU A 47 -16.39 -10.68 0.82
N ASP A 48 -17.34 -11.24 1.56
CA ASP A 48 -18.67 -11.60 1.05
C ASP A 48 -19.43 -10.35 0.58
N PHE A 49 -19.38 -9.27 1.37
CA PHE A 49 -19.93 -7.98 0.99
C PHE A 49 -19.25 -7.43 -0.28
N LEU A 50 -17.92 -7.46 -0.34
CA LEU A 50 -17.18 -6.96 -1.50
C LEU A 50 -17.44 -7.81 -2.76
N ALA A 51 -17.58 -9.12 -2.60
CA ALA A 51 -17.95 -10.04 -3.68
C ALA A 51 -19.36 -9.76 -4.20
N GLN A 52 -20.30 -9.43 -3.32
CA GLN A 52 -21.64 -8.97 -3.71
C GLN A 52 -21.60 -7.65 -4.49
N LEU A 53 -20.66 -6.76 -4.18
CA LEU A 53 -20.42 -5.53 -4.95
C LEU A 53 -19.68 -5.75 -6.27
N GLY A 54 -19.00 -6.89 -6.43
CA GLY A 54 -18.19 -7.23 -7.61
C GLY A 54 -18.91 -6.97 -8.95
N PRO A 55 -20.13 -7.51 -9.18
CA PRO A 55 -20.90 -7.25 -10.40
C PRO A 55 -21.25 -5.78 -10.63
N TYR A 56 -21.33 -4.98 -9.56
CA TYR A 56 -21.69 -3.56 -9.63
C TYR A 56 -20.49 -2.64 -9.84
N MET A 57 -19.26 -3.11 -9.63
CA MET A 57 -18.05 -2.29 -9.77
C MET A 57 -17.92 -1.65 -11.15
N ILE A 58 -18.36 -2.33 -12.21
CA ILE A 58 -18.36 -1.79 -13.58
C ILE A 58 -19.26 -0.55 -13.66
N TYR A 59 -20.46 -0.60 -13.08
CA TYR A 59 -21.37 0.55 -13.07
C TYR A 59 -20.86 1.68 -12.17
N LEU A 60 -20.24 1.36 -11.04
CA LEU A 60 -19.61 2.38 -10.18
C LEU A 60 -18.45 3.08 -10.91
N PHE A 61 -17.62 2.32 -11.62
CA PHE A 61 -16.52 2.86 -12.41
C PHE A 61 -17.04 3.79 -13.50
N TRP A 62 -17.96 3.32 -14.34
CA TRP A 62 -18.53 4.15 -15.40
C TRP A 62 -19.34 5.33 -14.85
N GLY A 63 -20.02 5.16 -13.73
CA GLY A 63 -20.69 6.25 -13.03
C GLY A 63 -19.71 7.35 -12.62
N ALA A 64 -18.55 6.98 -12.08
CA ALA A 64 -17.49 7.93 -11.72
C ALA A 64 -16.90 8.61 -12.97
N VAL A 65 -16.64 7.85 -14.04
CA VAL A 65 -16.14 8.39 -15.32
C VAL A 65 -17.12 9.38 -15.93
N ILE A 66 -18.40 9.02 -16.01
CA ILE A 66 -19.47 9.89 -16.55
C ILE A 66 -19.62 11.14 -15.69
N SER A 67 -19.58 10.99 -14.36
CA SER A 67 -19.64 12.13 -13.43
C SER A 67 -18.47 13.07 -13.63
N GLY A 68 -17.25 12.54 -13.76
CA GLY A 68 -16.05 13.33 -14.06
C GLY A 68 -16.16 14.08 -15.38
N ALA A 69 -16.59 13.40 -16.45
CA ALA A 69 -16.82 14.02 -17.75
C ALA A 69 -17.90 15.12 -17.69
N ALA A 70 -18.99 14.87 -16.97
CA ALA A 70 -20.06 15.84 -16.78
C ALA A 70 -19.59 17.09 -16.03
N ILE A 71 -18.76 16.92 -14.99
CA ILE A 71 -18.15 18.04 -14.26
C ILE A 71 -17.26 18.87 -15.19
N ILE A 72 -16.42 18.24 -16.00
CA ILE A 72 -15.55 18.95 -16.95
C ILE A 72 -16.40 19.73 -17.96
N LEU A 73 -17.41 19.09 -18.56
CA LEU A 73 -18.32 19.76 -19.49
C LEU A 73 -19.07 20.92 -18.82
N PHE A 74 -19.52 20.74 -17.58
CA PHE A 74 -20.16 21.78 -16.80
C PHE A 74 -19.25 22.99 -16.57
N LEU A 75 -17.98 22.76 -16.20
CA LEU A 75 -16.98 23.81 -16.04
C LEU A 75 -16.72 24.56 -17.35
N ILE A 76 -16.63 23.85 -18.48
CA ILE A 76 -16.49 24.46 -19.81
C ILE A 76 -17.70 25.33 -20.14
N VAL A 77 -18.92 24.88 -19.85
CA VAL A 77 -20.14 25.67 -20.07
C VAL A 77 -20.17 26.92 -19.19
N LEU A 78 -19.76 26.80 -17.92
CA LEU A 78 -19.64 27.95 -17.02
C LEU A 78 -18.60 28.98 -17.51
N GLU A 79 -17.48 28.49 -18.04
CA GLU A 79 -16.42 29.30 -18.64
C GLU A 79 -16.94 30.05 -19.88
N VAL A 80 -17.55 29.34 -20.83
CA VAL A 80 -18.11 29.93 -22.07
C VAL A 80 -19.22 30.94 -21.80
N LYS A 81 -20.03 30.70 -20.76
CA LYS A 81 -21.08 31.65 -20.35
C LYS A 81 -20.52 32.91 -19.66
N GLY A 82 -19.19 33.05 -19.55
CA GLY A 82 -18.53 34.19 -18.92
C GLY A 82 -18.79 34.29 -17.41
N VAL A 83 -19.37 33.25 -16.80
CA VAL A 83 -19.67 33.22 -15.35
C VAL A 83 -18.36 33.12 -14.55
N ALA A 84 -17.33 32.51 -15.13
CA ALA A 84 -16.01 32.38 -14.53
C ALA A 84 -15.24 33.72 -14.33
N TRP A 85 -15.66 34.82 -14.94
CA TRP A 85 -14.95 36.11 -14.85
C TRP A 85 -15.52 37.15 -13.88
N ARG A 86 -16.60 36.84 -13.14
CA ARG A 86 -17.05 37.67 -11.99
C ARG A 86 -16.77 37.01 -10.64
N LEU A 87 -15.71 36.22 -10.54
CA LEU A 87 -15.17 35.81 -9.23
C LEU A 87 -14.64 37.06 -8.52
N PRO A 88 -15.23 37.49 -7.37
CA PRO A 88 -14.86 38.74 -6.69
C PRO A 88 -13.41 38.77 -6.20
N TRP A 89 -12.74 37.62 -6.17
CA TRP A 89 -11.37 37.45 -5.69
C TRP A 89 -10.30 38.04 -6.61
N ARG A 90 -10.60 38.33 -7.88
CA ARG A 90 -9.68 39.09 -8.76
C ARG A 90 -9.68 40.60 -8.47
N ARG A 91 -10.70 41.13 -7.77
CA ARG A 91 -10.78 42.56 -7.45
C ARG A 91 -9.84 42.94 -6.29
N ALA A 92 -9.80 42.09 -5.25
CA ALA A 92 -8.95 42.30 -4.07
C ALA A 92 -7.45 42.38 -4.41
N ARG A 93 -6.99 41.67 -5.45
CA ARG A 93 -5.58 41.73 -5.88
C ARG A 93 -5.26 42.99 -6.68
N SER A 94 -6.25 43.55 -7.39
CA SER A 94 -6.08 44.78 -8.16
C SER A 94 -6.07 46.02 -7.29
N GLU A 95 -6.73 46.00 -6.13
CA GLU A 95 -6.73 47.10 -5.16
C GLU A 95 -5.40 47.16 -4.38
N ALA A 96 -4.85 46.01 -3.99
CA ALA A 96 -3.55 45.93 -3.28
C ALA A 96 -2.36 46.43 -4.12
N ASP A 97 -2.31 46.10 -5.42
CA ASP A 97 -1.25 46.63 -6.31
C ASP A 97 -1.41 48.13 -6.61
N THR A 98 -2.60 48.70 -6.38
CA THR A 98 -2.85 50.14 -6.60
C THR A 98 -2.49 50.97 -5.38
N GLU A 99 -2.65 50.45 -4.15
CA GLU A 99 -2.20 51.15 -2.92
C GLU A 99 -0.68 51.21 -2.77
N GLU A 100 0.05 50.20 -3.25
CA GLU A 100 1.53 50.15 -3.19
C GLU A 100 2.23 51.10 -4.20
N GLN A 101 1.48 51.70 -5.14
CA GLN A 101 2.00 52.59 -6.18
C GLN A 101 1.77 54.10 -5.92
N TRP A 102 1.23 54.49 -4.77
CA TRP A 102 1.06 55.90 -4.37
C TRP A 102 1.92 56.28 -3.16
#